data_AF-A0A9E1GLA2-F1
#
_entry.id   AF-A0A9E1GLA2-F1
#
_cell.length_a   1.000
_cell.length_b   1.000
_cell.length_c   1.000
_cell.angle_alpha   90.00
_cell.angle_beta   90.00
_cell.angle_gamma   90.00
#
_symmetry.space_group_name_H-M   'P 1'
#
loop_
_entity.id
_entity.type
_entity.pdbx_description
1 polymer ?
#
loop_
_entity_poly.entity_id
_entity_poly.type
_entity_poly.pdbx_seq_one_letter_code
_entity_poly.pdbx_strand_id
1 'polypeptide(L)'
;MTREQKRRVRAELRACGQGKSDWAGVIALAMDYYEAEDPVCRRLLQLRYLDGMPEERVVAKLHIGRTTYYHKELEALSTVGIYAAAAGLM
;
A
#
# COMPACT_ATOMS: atom_id res chain seq x y z
N MET A 1 -6.38 5.50 -11.58
CA MET A 1 -6.82 5.91 -10.22
C MET A 1 -6.81 7.42 -10.11
N THR A 2 -7.89 8.04 -9.61
CA THR A 2 -7.96 9.49 -9.40
C THR A 2 -7.14 9.95 -8.18
N ARG A 3 -6.90 11.26 -8.04
CA ARG A 3 -6.18 11.82 -6.88
C ARG A 3 -6.93 11.56 -5.57
N GLU A 4 -8.25 11.65 -5.59
CA GLU A 4 -9.11 11.40 -4.42
C GLU A 4 -9.06 9.94 -3.99
N GLN A 5 -9.19 9.03 -4.96
CA GLN A 5 -9.02 7.59 -4.75
C GLN A 5 -7.66 7.27 -4.11
N LYS A 6 -6.57 7.82 -4.66
CA LYS A 6 -5.22 7.64 -4.10
C LYS A 6 -5.12 8.15 -2.65
N ARG A 7 -5.75 9.29 -2.34
CA ARG A 7 -5.77 9.86 -0.98
C ARG A 7 -6.53 8.96 -0.02
N ARG A 8 -7.69 8.42 -0.42
CA ARG A 8 -8.51 7.52 0.39
C ARG A 8 -7.75 6.23 0.71
N VAL A 9 -7.19 5.56 -0.30
CA VAL A 9 -6.39 4.33 -0.11
C VAL A 9 -5.24 4.56 0.88
N ARG A 10 -4.51 5.68 0.76
CA ARG A 10 -3.43 6.01 1.70
C ARG A 10 -3.91 6.27 3.12
N ALA A 11 -5.10 6.84 3.29
CA ALA A 11 -5.69 7.07 4.61
C ALA A 11 -6.06 5.73 5.25
N GLU A 12 -6.73 4.85 4.50
CA GLU A 12 -7.15 3.53 5.00
C GLU A 12 -5.96 2.63 5.33
N LEU A 13 -4.92 2.60 4.50
CA LEU A 13 -3.70 1.85 4.82
C LEU A 13 -3.06 2.32 6.15
N ARG A 14 -3.02 3.63 6.41
CA ARG A 14 -2.50 4.15 7.69
C ARG A 14 -3.43 3.84 8.87
N ALA A 15 -4.74 3.95 8.66
CA ALA A 15 -5.72 3.59 9.67
C ALA A 15 -5.64 2.09 10.00
N CYS A 16 -5.40 1.23 9.01
CA CYS A 16 -5.18 -0.20 9.19
C CYS A 16 -3.92 -0.49 10.03
N GLY A 17 -2.81 0.22 9.77
CA GLY A 17 -1.60 0.12 10.61
C GLY A 17 -1.84 0.51 12.08
N GLN A 18 -2.87 1.31 12.34
CA GLN A 18 -3.30 1.70 13.70
C GLN A 18 -4.42 0.81 14.27
N GLY A 19 -4.88 -0.21 13.54
CA GLY A 19 -6.00 -1.07 13.93
C GLY A 19 -7.38 -0.40 13.87
N LYS A 20 -7.54 0.65 13.04
CA LYS A 20 -8.75 1.49 12.97
C LYS A 20 -9.49 1.46 11.62
N SER A 21 -9.05 0.64 10.68
CA SER A 21 -9.65 0.55 9.35
C SER A 21 -10.51 -0.69 9.20
N ASP A 22 -11.64 -0.55 8.50
CA ASP A 22 -12.49 -1.63 8.01
C ASP A 22 -11.90 -2.33 6.77
N TRP A 23 -10.80 -1.82 6.19
CA TRP A 23 -10.14 -2.39 5.01
C TRP A 23 -9.14 -3.50 5.32
N ALA A 24 -9.03 -3.96 6.58
CA ALA A 24 -8.04 -4.96 6.98
C ALA A 24 -8.06 -6.22 6.08
N GLY A 25 -9.25 -6.71 5.72
CA GLY A 25 -9.39 -7.86 4.81
C GLY A 25 -8.92 -7.58 3.38
N VAL A 26 -9.27 -6.42 2.82
CA VAL A 26 -8.83 -6.00 1.48
C VAL A 26 -7.33 -5.76 1.42
N ILE A 27 -6.77 -5.16 2.46
CA ILE A 27 -5.33 -4.91 2.57
C ILE A 27 -4.59 -6.25 2.67
N ALA A 28 -5.10 -7.21 3.46
CA ALA A 28 -4.53 -8.56 3.53
C ALA A 28 -4.50 -9.25 2.16
N LEU A 29 -5.60 -9.20 1.39
CA LEU A 29 -5.64 -9.74 0.02
C LEU A 29 -4.58 -9.10 -0.89
N ALA A 30 -4.42 -7.78 -0.83
CA ALA A 30 -3.38 -7.09 -1.59
C ALA A 30 -1.96 -7.47 -1.13
N MET A 31 -1.76 -7.66 0.17
CA MET A 31 -0.49 -8.10 0.74
C MET A 31 -0.13 -9.52 0.30
N ASP A 32 -1.10 -10.42 0.24
CA ASP A 32 -0.91 -11.81 -0.20
C ASP A 32 -0.65 -11.90 -1.69
N TYR A 33 -1.37 -11.11 -2.51
CA TYR A 33 -1.06 -10.96 -3.93
C TYR A 33 0.39 -10.54 -4.16
N TYR A 34 0.86 -9.51 -3.46
CA TYR A 34 2.22 -9.02 -3.61
C TYR A 34 3.29 -9.88 -2.93
N GLU A 35 2.95 -10.78 -2.00
CA GLU A 35 3.93 -11.79 -1.53
C GLU A 35 4.35 -12.69 -2.70
N ALA A 36 3.41 -13.05 -3.58
CA ALA A 36 3.68 -13.91 -4.72
C ALA A 36 4.24 -13.16 -5.93
N GLU A 37 3.66 -12.01 -6.29
CA GLU A 37 3.98 -11.30 -7.53
C GLU A 37 5.18 -10.35 -7.41
N ASP A 38 5.22 -9.55 -6.35
CA ASP A 38 6.30 -8.57 -6.12
C ASP A 38 6.49 -8.26 -4.62
N PRO A 39 7.43 -8.95 -3.97
CA PRO A 39 7.73 -8.75 -2.56
C PRO A 39 8.16 -7.31 -2.20
N VAL A 40 8.66 -6.52 -3.16
CA VAL A 40 9.01 -5.11 -2.94
C VAL A 40 7.75 -4.28 -2.72
N CYS A 41 6.70 -4.50 -3.52
CA CYS A 41 5.40 -3.84 -3.34
C CYS A 41 4.78 -4.21 -1.99
N ARG A 42 4.82 -5.50 -1.62
CA ARG A 42 4.35 -5.97 -0.31
C ARG A 42 5.10 -5.25 0.82
N ARG A 43 6.43 -5.26 0.76
CA ARG A 43 7.27 -4.67 1.80
C ARG A 43 7.14 -3.15 1.86
N LEU A 44 6.90 -2.49 0.72
CA LEU A 44 6.58 -1.07 0.65
C LEU A 44 5.27 -0.77 1.38
N LEU A 45 4.19 -1.53 1.14
CA LEU A 45 2.91 -1.36 1.85
C LEU A 45 3.09 -1.48 3.36
N GLN A 46 3.79 -2.53 3.81
CA GLN A 46 4.09 -2.73 5.23
C GLN A 46 4.87 -1.56 5.81
N LEU A 47 6.07 -1.28 5.28
CA LEU A 47 6.98 -0.30 5.89
C LEU A 47 6.40 1.12 5.82
N ARG A 48 5.86 1.52 4.67
CA ARG A 48 5.45 2.91 4.45
C ARG A 48 4.14 3.24 5.14
N TYR A 49 3.18 2.32 5.12
CA TYR A 49 1.81 2.62 5.53
C TYR A 49 1.41 1.94 6.83
N LEU A 50 1.69 0.64 6.99
CA LEU A 50 1.32 -0.08 8.20
C LEU A 50 2.25 0.27 9.37
N ASP A 51 3.56 0.30 9.13
CA ASP A 51 4.57 0.67 10.14
C ASP A 51 4.79 2.19 10.23
N GLY A 52 4.21 2.97 9.32
CA GLY A 52 4.31 4.44 9.31
C GLY A 52 5.71 5.00 9.06
N MET A 53 6.63 4.24 8.47
CA MET A 53 8.01 4.65 8.26
C MET A 53 8.13 5.80 7.24
N PRO A 54 9.06 6.77 7.43
CA PRO A 54 9.30 7.82 6.44
C PRO A 54 9.91 7.26 5.15
N GLU A 55 9.61 7.92 4.02
CA GLU A 55 10.02 7.50 2.67
C GLU A 55 11.53 7.19 2.59
N GLU A 56 12.39 8.07 3.11
CA GLU A 56 13.84 7.90 3.04
C GLU A 56 14.32 6.58 3.66
N ARG A 57 13.72 6.19 4.79
CA ARG A 57 14.04 4.92 5.45
C ARG A 57 13.47 3.72 4.70
N VAL A 58 12.30 3.87 4.06
CA VAL A 58 11.71 2.82 3.23
C VAL A 58 12.60 2.56 2.01
N VAL A 59 12.99 3.62 1.30
CA VAL A 59 13.90 3.57 0.14
C VAL A 59 15.22 2.89 0.52
N ALA A 60 15.82 3.28 1.66
CA ALA A 60 17.04 2.67 2.16
C ALA A 60 16.86 1.17 2.51
N LYS A 61 15.77 0.80 3.21
CA LYS A 61 15.51 -0.60 3.60
C LYS A 61 15.17 -1.52 2.44
N LEU A 62 14.55 -0.98 1.40
CA LEU A 62 14.21 -1.74 0.19
C LEU A 62 15.36 -1.81 -0.81
N HIS A 63 16.45 -1.07 -0.58
CA HIS A 63 17.58 -0.97 -1.50
C HIS A 63 17.15 -0.57 -2.93
N ILE A 64 16.18 0.35 -3.04
CA ILE A 64 15.67 0.87 -4.32
C ILE A 64 15.95 2.36 -4.49
N GLY A 65 15.90 2.86 -5.73
CA GLY A 65 15.92 4.30 -6.00
C GLY A 65 14.55 4.98 -5.81
N ARG A 66 14.53 6.31 -5.68
CA ARG A 66 13.29 7.10 -5.55
C ARG A 66 12.31 6.92 -6.72
N THR A 67 12.83 6.84 -7.95
CA THR A 67 11.99 6.61 -9.14
C THR A 67 11.28 5.26 -9.05
N THR A 68 11.99 4.20 -8.68
CA THR A 68 11.41 2.87 -8.44
C THR A 68 10.41 2.90 -7.30
N TYR A 69 10.71 3.60 -6.21
CA TYR A 69 9.78 3.78 -5.09
C TYR A 69 8.45 4.38 -5.54
N TYR A 70 8.44 5.48 -6.30
CA TYR A 70 7.19 6.11 -6.73
C TYR A 70 6.39 5.24 -7.70
N HIS A 71 7.08 4.48 -8.57
CA HIS A 71 6.41 3.53 -9.47
C HIS A 71 5.73 2.41 -8.66
N LYS A 72 6.47 1.76 -7.76
CA LYS A 72 5.98 0.68 -6.92
C LYS A 72 4.90 1.13 -5.95
N GLU A 73 5.02 2.33 -5.40
CA GLU A 73 3.96 2.91 -4.56
C GLU A 73 2.67 3.10 -5.38
N LEU A 74 2.75 3.61 -6.61
CA LEU A 74 1.56 3.80 -7.44
C LEU A 74 0.89 2.47 -7.80
N GLU A 75 1.69 1.48 -8.19
CA GLU A 75 1.26 0.10 -8.48
C GLU A 75 0.54 -0.50 -7.27
N ALA A 76 1.19 -0.48 -6.09
CA ALA A 76 0.65 -1.01 -4.86
C ALA A 76 -0.66 -0.34 -4.44
N LEU A 77 -0.72 1.00 -4.48
CA LEU A 77 -1.95 1.74 -4.13
C LEU A 77 -3.09 1.47 -5.12
N SER A 78 -2.77 1.27 -6.41
CA SER A 78 -3.79 0.97 -7.42
C SER A 78 -4.39 -0.42 -7.19
N THR A 79 -3.58 -1.42 -6.85
CA THR A 79 -4.04 -2.78 -6.53
C THR A 79 -4.91 -2.82 -5.29
N VAL A 80 -4.52 -2.12 -4.21
CA VAL A 80 -5.37 -1.98 -3.02
C VAL A 80 -6.70 -1.32 -3.38
N GLY A 81 -6.68 -0.27 -4.21
CA GLY A 81 -7.89 0.37 -4.69
C GLY A 81 -8.80 -0.54 -5.51
N ILE A 82 -8.25 -1.42 -6.34
CA ILE A 82 -9.02 -2.41 -7.11
C ILE A 82 -9.70 -3.40 -6.17
N TYR A 83 -8.98 -3.96 -5.19
CA TYR A 83 -9.57 -4.87 -4.22
C TYR A 83 -10.63 -4.18 -3.35
N ALA A 84 -10.43 -2.92 -2.97
CA ALA A 84 -11.40 -2.15 -2.22
C ALA A 84 -12.68 -1.88 -3.03
N ALA A 85 -12.54 -1.53 -4.31
CA ALA A 85 -13.68 -1.35 -5.21
C ALA A 85 -14.45 -2.66 -5.43
N ALA A 86 -13.74 -3.79 -5.60
CA ALA A 86 -14.36 -5.10 -5.72
C ALA A 86 -15.13 -5.52 -4.45
N ALA A 87 -14.68 -5.06 -3.28
CA ALA A 87 -15.36 -5.27 -2.00
C ALA A 87 -16.48 -4.24 -1.71
N GLY A 88 -16.73 -3.27 -2.60
CA GLY A 88 -17.73 -2.22 -2.41
C GLY A 88 -17.36 -1.16 -1.37
N LEU A 89 -16.08 -1.07 -1.00
CA LEU A 89 -15.57 -0.14 0.02
C LEU A 89 -15.13 1.21 -0.55
N MET A 90 -15.14 1.37 -1.88
CA MET A 90 -14.52 2.49 -2.59
C MET A 90 -15.48 3.29 -3.44
#